data_AF-A0A960X0C0-F1
#
_entry.id   AF-A0A960X0C0-F1
#
_cell.length_a   1.000
_cell.length_b   1.000
_cell.length_c   1.000
_cell.angle_alpha   90.00
_cell.angle_beta   90.00
_cell.angle_gamma   90.00
#
_symmetry.space_group_name_H-M   'P 1'
#
loop_
_entity.id
_entity.type
_entity.pdbx_description
1 polymer ?
#
loop_
_entity_poly.entity_id
_entity_poly.type
_entity_poly.pdbx_seq_one_letter_code
_entity_poly.pdbx_strand_id
1 'polypeptide(L)'
;MTPSGHHNRHSPAAFTLIEVMVATAISGMLLVVLASMLTGSLNAYAGAQRDRSPTLETRAGMDLIRADLRSYRALPEDTSSNLTTTPLPRFVYKAAADTLGSDRIAFLRASRTRTDTAFSADAGNLILVAYTAGFTADFNGSSSQKLYRRAFSAQETFYLLQRAIQSNQPLLTETDWQTIEQGLGGAE
;
A
#
# COMPACT_ATOMS: atom_id res chain seq x y z
N MET A 1 -78.33 4.81 -39.46
CA MET A 1 -77.26 3.96 -40.02
C MET A 1 -76.41 4.84 -40.92
N THR A 2 -75.51 5.62 -40.30
CA THR A 2 -74.04 5.40 -40.12
C THR A 2 -73.23 6.02 -41.27
N PRO A 3 -72.50 7.12 -41.04
CA PRO A 3 -71.49 7.59 -41.98
C PRO A 3 -70.25 6.69 -41.83
N SER A 4 -69.84 6.03 -42.91
CA SER A 4 -68.66 5.16 -42.94
C SER A 4 -67.39 6.00 -43.11
N GLY A 5 -66.44 5.78 -42.20
CA GLY A 5 -65.28 6.61 -41.92
C GLY A 5 -64.36 6.96 -43.09
N HIS A 6 -64.03 8.25 -43.16
CA HIS A 6 -62.82 8.74 -43.82
C HIS A 6 -61.60 8.09 -43.16
N HIS A 7 -60.91 7.25 -43.90
CA HIS A 7 -59.57 6.80 -43.54
C HIS A 7 -58.60 7.97 -43.68
N ASN A 8 -58.24 8.59 -42.56
CA ASN A 8 -57.05 9.45 -42.49
C ASN A 8 -55.82 8.58 -42.72
N ARG A 9 -55.45 8.39 -44.00
CA ARG A 9 -54.13 7.90 -44.36
C ARG A 9 -53.15 9.01 -44.01
N HIS A 10 -52.55 8.92 -42.84
CA HIS A 10 -51.31 9.62 -42.55
C HIS A 10 -50.25 9.08 -43.51
N SER A 11 -49.97 9.81 -44.58
CA SER A 11 -48.75 9.58 -45.37
C SER A 11 -47.55 9.77 -44.43
N PRO A 12 -46.62 8.82 -44.35
CA PRO A 12 -45.37 9.07 -43.65
C PRO A 12 -44.66 10.21 -44.37
N ALA A 13 -44.40 11.32 -43.68
CA ALA A 13 -43.64 12.42 -44.24
C ALA A 13 -42.26 11.90 -44.64
N ALA A 14 -41.98 11.88 -45.94
CA ALA A 14 -40.67 11.53 -46.46
C ALA A 14 -39.74 12.75 -46.29
N PHE A 15 -38.63 12.56 -45.58
CA PHE A 15 -37.63 13.61 -45.34
C PHE A 15 -37.00 14.09 -46.64
N THR A 16 -36.74 15.40 -46.75
CA THR A 16 -36.05 15.95 -47.91
C THR A 16 -34.56 15.58 -47.88
N LEU A 17 -33.92 15.44 -49.04
CA LEU A 17 -32.50 15.05 -49.13
C LEU A 17 -31.58 16.01 -48.35
N ILE A 18 -31.91 17.31 -48.35
CA ILE A 18 -31.20 18.35 -47.58
C ILE A 18 -31.33 18.08 -46.08
N GLU A 19 -32.52 17.71 -45.61
CA GLU A 19 -32.78 17.44 -44.20
C GLU A 19 -32.03 16.20 -43.71
N VAL A 20 -31.90 15.17 -44.56
CA VAL A 20 -31.05 14.00 -44.29
C VAL A 20 -29.56 14.38 -44.27
N MET A 21 -29.10 15.23 -45.19
CA MET A 21 -27.71 15.71 -45.21
C MET A 21 -27.39 16.57 -43.96
N VAL A 22 -28.29 17.44 -43.55
CA VAL A 22 -28.13 18.25 -42.34
C VAL A 22 -28.17 17.38 -41.08
N ALA A 23 -29.12 16.44 -40.99
CA ALA A 23 -29.21 15.50 -39.87
C ALA A 23 -27.98 14.62 -39.74
N THR A 24 -27.42 14.13 -40.86
CA THR A 24 -26.18 13.35 -40.86
C THR A 24 -24.97 14.20 -40.50
N ALA A 25 -24.88 15.44 -40.96
CA ALA A 25 -23.81 16.37 -40.58
C ALA A 25 -23.84 16.69 -39.08
N ILE A 26 -25.02 17.01 -38.53
CA ILE A 26 -25.21 17.26 -37.10
C ILE A 26 -24.88 16.00 -36.29
N SER A 27 -25.35 14.83 -36.73
CA SER A 27 -25.05 13.55 -36.06
C SER A 27 -23.54 13.26 -36.06
N GLY A 28 -22.85 13.54 -37.18
CA GLY A 28 -21.40 13.41 -37.26
C GLY A 28 -20.67 14.33 -36.29
N MET A 29 -21.07 15.61 -36.21
CA MET A 29 -20.51 16.55 -35.24
C MET A 29 -20.74 16.10 -33.80
N LEU A 30 -21.95 15.62 -33.49
CA LEU A 30 -22.28 15.11 -32.16
C LEU A 30 -21.44 13.89 -31.78
N LEU A 31 -21.19 12.97 -32.71
CA LEU A 31 -20.34 11.80 -32.47
C LEU A 31 -18.88 12.20 -32.19
N VAL A 32 -18.35 13.18 -32.92
CA VAL A 32 -16.98 13.69 -32.68
C VAL A 32 -16.88 14.38 -31.31
N VAL A 33 -17.86 15.20 -30.96
CA VAL A 33 -17.92 15.84 -29.65
C VAL A 33 -18.03 14.80 -28.53
N LEU A 34 -18.90 13.79 -28.69
CA LEU A 34 -19.04 12.70 -27.73
C LEU A 34 -17.73 11.91 -27.58
N ALA A 35 -17.05 11.59 -28.68
CA ALA A 35 -15.75 10.94 -28.65
C ALA A 35 -14.72 11.77 -27.88
N SER A 36 -14.66 13.09 -28.12
CA SER A 36 -13.75 13.99 -27.41
C SER A 36 -14.03 14.06 -25.91
N MET A 37 -15.31 14.07 -25.50
CA MET A 37 -15.72 14.05 -24.10
C MET A 37 -15.38 12.73 -23.42
N LEU A 38 -15.57 11.60 -24.10
CA LEU A 38 -15.21 10.28 -23.58
C LEU A 38 -13.70 10.16 -23.38
N THR A 39 -12.90 10.61 -24.35
CA THR A 39 -11.43 10.61 -24.22
C THR A 39 -10.98 11.53 -23.08
N GLY A 40 -11.55 12.73 -22.97
CA GLY A 40 -11.26 13.64 -21.85
C GLY A 40 -11.60 13.04 -20.48
N SER A 41 -12.76 12.38 -20.39
CA SER A 41 -13.21 11.73 -19.16
C SER A 41 -12.33 10.55 -18.75
N LEU A 42 -11.91 9.71 -19.72
CA LEU A 42 -11.01 8.60 -19.47
C LEU A 42 -9.63 9.07 -18.98
N ASN A 43 -9.10 10.14 -19.59
CA ASN A 43 -7.83 10.72 -19.16
C ASN A 43 -7.92 11.33 -17.76
N ALA A 44 -9.00 12.05 -17.45
CA ALA A 44 -9.24 12.60 -16.11
C ALA A 44 -9.39 11.49 -15.06
N TYR A 45 -10.12 10.41 -15.38
CA TYR A 45 -10.26 9.26 -14.50
C TYR A 45 -8.93 8.55 -14.26
N ALA A 46 -8.14 8.31 -15.32
CA ALA A 46 -6.82 7.71 -15.21
C ALA A 46 -5.86 8.58 -14.37
N GLY A 47 -5.91 9.91 -14.54
CA GLY A 47 -5.15 10.86 -13.71
C GLY A 47 -5.55 10.78 -12.24
N ALA A 48 -6.85 10.90 -11.94
CA ALA A 48 -7.36 10.84 -10.57
C ALA A 48 -7.04 9.50 -9.87
N GLN A 49 -7.03 8.39 -10.63
CA GLN A 49 -6.67 7.08 -10.07
C GLN A 49 -5.17 6.99 -9.74
N ARG A 50 -4.31 7.59 -10.55
CA ARG A 50 -2.86 7.65 -10.28
C ARG A 50 -2.56 8.45 -9.00
N ASP A 51 -3.27 9.54 -8.76
CA ASP A 51 -3.05 10.38 -7.57
C ASP A 51 -3.59 9.76 -6.27
N ARG A 52 -4.64 8.93 -6.38
CA ARG A 52 -5.24 8.24 -5.23
C ARG A 52 -4.36 7.12 -4.68
N SER A 53 -3.68 6.36 -5.54
CA SER A 53 -2.91 5.18 -5.11
C SER A 53 -1.80 5.51 -4.10
N PRO A 54 -0.91 6.50 -4.33
CA PRO A 54 0.13 6.87 -3.36
C PRO A 54 -0.44 7.39 -2.04
N THR A 55 -1.56 8.11 -2.10
CA THR A 55 -2.21 8.65 -0.88
C THR A 55 -2.77 7.53 -0.02
N LEU A 56 -3.39 6.51 -0.63
CA LEU A 56 -3.91 5.35 0.08
C LEU A 56 -2.77 4.49 0.65
N GLU A 57 -1.71 4.28 -0.13
CA GLU A 57 -0.52 3.54 0.30
C GLU A 57 0.17 4.23 1.49
N THR A 58 0.31 5.55 1.44
CA THR A 58 0.88 6.35 2.54
C THR A 58 0.03 6.22 3.81
N ARG A 59 -1.30 6.32 3.69
CA ARG A 59 -2.21 6.16 4.83
C ARG A 59 -2.10 4.77 5.44
N ALA A 60 -2.10 3.73 4.61
CA ALA A 60 -1.94 2.35 5.06
C ALA A 60 -0.60 2.13 5.78
N GLY A 61 0.51 2.64 5.22
CA GLY A 61 1.83 2.56 5.85
C GLY A 61 1.88 3.29 7.20
N MET A 62 1.29 4.48 7.28
CA MET A 62 1.22 5.26 8.53
C MET A 62 0.36 4.56 9.59
N ASP A 63 -0.76 3.96 9.20
CA ASP A 63 -1.61 3.21 10.12
C ASP A 63 -0.91 1.96 10.67
N LEU A 64 -0.12 1.27 9.83
CA LEU A 64 0.73 0.14 10.28
C LEU A 64 1.80 0.57 11.28
N ILE A 65 2.55 1.64 10.98
CA ILE A 65 3.56 2.18 11.90
C ILE A 65 2.89 2.61 13.22
N ARG A 66 1.78 3.35 13.13
CA ARG A 66 1.03 3.81 14.30
C ARG A 66 0.54 2.63 15.14
N ALA A 67 0.06 1.58 14.50
CA ALA A 67 -0.34 0.37 15.19
C ALA A 67 0.87 -0.21 15.94
N ASP A 68 1.99 -0.45 15.26
CA ASP A 68 3.15 -1.09 15.87
C ASP A 68 3.72 -0.29 17.04
N LEU A 69 3.85 1.03 16.88
CA LEU A 69 4.31 1.94 17.93
C LEU A 69 3.39 1.97 19.15
N ARG A 70 2.06 1.87 18.98
CA ARG A 70 1.12 1.76 20.12
C ARG A 70 1.35 0.50 20.95
N SER A 71 1.78 -0.56 20.29
CA SER A 71 2.11 -1.85 20.92
C SER A 71 3.59 -1.96 21.32
N TYR A 72 4.36 -0.88 21.23
CA TYR A 72 5.77 -0.86 21.62
C TYR A 72 5.96 -1.38 23.06
N ARG A 73 6.99 -2.20 23.26
CA ARG A 73 7.36 -2.73 24.56
C ARG A 73 8.88 -2.63 24.74
N ALA A 74 9.28 -1.90 25.77
CA ALA A 74 10.66 -1.91 26.23
C ALA A 74 10.91 -3.14 27.11
N LEU A 75 12.05 -3.81 26.93
CA LEU A 75 12.51 -4.83 27.85
C LEU A 75 12.95 -4.17 29.18
N PRO A 76 12.64 -4.78 30.34
CA PRO A 76 13.11 -4.30 31.64
C PRO A 76 14.63 -4.14 31.65
N GLU A 77 15.12 -3.14 32.38
CA GLU A 77 16.55 -3.03 32.67
C GLU A 77 16.92 -4.14 33.66
N ASP A 78 17.80 -5.05 33.26
CA ASP A 78 18.28 -6.07 34.19
C ASP A 78 19.32 -5.42 35.12
N THR A 79 18.85 -4.80 36.19
CA THR A 79 19.68 -4.23 37.25
C THR A 79 20.31 -5.29 38.15
N SER A 80 20.03 -6.58 37.92
CA SER A 80 20.42 -7.66 38.84
C SER A 80 21.75 -8.34 38.51
N SER A 81 22.38 -8.00 37.37
CA SER A 81 23.60 -8.67 36.93
C SER A 81 24.80 -7.73 36.92
N ASN A 82 25.88 -8.16 37.58
CA ASN A 82 27.24 -7.61 37.44
C ASN A 82 27.81 -7.83 36.02
N LEU A 83 26.98 -7.89 34.97
CA LEU A 83 27.41 -7.96 33.58
C LEU A 83 27.59 -6.55 33.04
N THR A 84 28.84 -6.10 32.99
CA THR A 84 29.33 -4.92 32.27
C THR A 84 29.22 -5.08 30.74
N THR A 85 28.07 -5.48 30.20
CA THR A 85 27.95 -5.73 28.76
C THR A 85 26.63 -5.20 28.22
N THR A 86 26.74 -3.99 27.65
CA THR A 86 25.88 -3.38 26.62
C THR A 86 24.35 -3.49 26.83
N PRO A 87 23.64 -2.40 27.15
CA PRO A 87 22.19 -2.44 27.23
C PRO A 87 21.60 -2.91 25.91
N LEU A 88 20.74 -3.93 25.95
CA LEU A 88 20.03 -4.42 24.77
C LEU A 88 19.28 -3.26 24.12
N PRO A 89 19.48 -3.00 22.82
CA PRO A 89 18.83 -1.87 22.17
C PRO A 89 17.32 -2.12 22.10
N ARG A 90 16.58 -1.44 22.99
CA ARG A 90 15.11 -1.41 23.06
C ARG A 90 14.48 -0.83 21.79
N PHE A 91 15.27 -0.05 21.05
CA PHE A 91 14.95 0.61 19.80
C PHE A 91 16.27 0.71 19.01
N VAL A 92 16.30 0.13 17.82
CA VAL A 92 17.45 0.19 16.92
C VAL A 92 17.13 1.25 15.88
N TYR A 93 17.97 2.28 15.83
CA TYR A 93 17.99 3.24 14.73
C TYR A 93 19.34 3.13 14.03
N LYS A 94 19.28 2.98 12.71
CA LYS A 94 20.47 3.01 11.85
C LYS A 94 20.19 4.00 10.73
N ALA A 95 20.88 5.14 10.81
CA ALA A 95 20.84 6.14 9.75
C ALA A 95 21.41 5.56 8.45
N ALA A 96 20.89 6.05 7.32
CA ALA A 96 21.46 5.76 6.02
C ALA A 96 22.95 6.12 5.98
N ALA A 97 23.77 5.26 5.36
CA ALA A 97 25.21 5.53 5.20
C ALA A 97 25.49 6.57 4.11
N ASP A 98 24.55 6.77 3.19
CA ASP A 98 24.64 7.62 2.02
C ASP A 98 23.30 8.32 1.74
N THR A 99 23.29 9.27 0.81
CA THR A 99 22.08 10.04 0.44
C THR A 99 21.04 9.23 -0.31
N LEU A 100 21.38 8.03 -0.77
CA LEU A 100 20.50 7.12 -1.49
C LEU A 100 19.96 5.99 -0.61
N GLY A 101 20.62 5.74 0.52
CA GLY A 101 20.18 4.79 1.53
C GLY A 101 18.97 5.29 2.28
N SER A 102 18.24 4.35 2.87
CA SER A 102 17.09 4.64 3.70
C SER A 102 17.41 4.41 5.17
N ASP A 103 16.82 5.25 6.01
CA ASP A 103 16.86 5.06 7.45
C ASP A 103 16.15 3.76 7.85
N ARG A 104 16.74 3.08 8.81
CA ARG A 104 16.30 1.78 9.30
C ARG A 104 15.93 1.89 10.76
N ILE A 105 14.74 1.41 11.10
CA ILE A 105 14.25 1.35 12.47
C ILE A 105 13.81 -0.07 12.81
N ALA A 106 14.14 -0.54 14.01
CA ALA A 106 13.57 -1.78 14.54
C ALA A 106 13.27 -1.65 16.03
N PHE A 107 12.18 -2.29 16.46
CA PHE A 107 11.77 -2.25 17.86
C PHE A 107 10.90 -3.45 18.23
N LEU A 108 10.82 -3.72 19.53
CA LEU A 108 9.98 -4.77 20.06
C LEU A 108 8.55 -4.25 20.28
N ARG A 109 7.57 -5.06 19.91
CA ARG A 109 6.16 -4.81 20.21
C ARG A 109 5.50 -6.07 20.76
N ALA A 110 4.41 -5.90 21.49
CA ALA A 110 3.53 -7.01 21.82
C ALA A 110 2.78 -7.46 20.56
N SER A 111 2.84 -8.75 20.26
CA SER A 111 2.03 -9.37 19.23
C SER A 111 0.56 -9.35 19.63
N ARG A 112 -0.29 -8.96 18.69
CA ARG A 112 -1.75 -8.97 18.90
C ARG A 112 -2.31 -10.27 18.37
N THR A 113 -3.30 -10.81 19.08
CA THR A 113 -4.24 -11.77 18.49
C THR A 113 -4.93 -11.10 17.31
N ARG A 114 -4.61 -11.51 16.08
CA ARG A 114 -5.44 -11.17 14.93
C ARG A 114 -6.79 -11.86 15.16
N THR A 115 -7.85 -11.08 15.27
CA THR A 115 -9.18 -11.53 15.72
C THR A 115 -9.91 -12.50 14.78
N ASP A 116 -9.35 -12.81 13.60
CA ASP A 116 -10.04 -13.62 12.58
C ASP A 116 -9.47 -15.03 12.36
N THR A 117 -8.36 -15.38 12.99
CA THR A 117 -7.80 -16.73 12.86
C THR A 117 -7.32 -17.22 14.23
N ALA A 118 -7.88 -18.36 14.64
CA ALA A 118 -7.58 -19.09 15.86
C ALA A 118 -6.11 -18.96 16.30
N PHE A 119 -5.88 -18.71 17.59
CA PHE A 119 -4.61 -18.88 18.30
C PHE A 119 -3.36 -18.72 17.41
N SER A 120 -2.97 -17.49 17.09
CA SER A 120 -1.59 -17.27 16.65
C SER A 120 -0.68 -17.71 17.80
N ALA A 121 0.26 -18.62 17.53
CA ALA A 121 1.25 -19.09 18.53
C ALA A 121 2.03 -17.92 19.17
N ASP A 122 2.04 -16.77 18.50
CA ASP A 122 2.73 -15.56 18.92
C ASP A 122 1.83 -14.60 19.72
N ALA A 123 0.54 -14.89 19.90
CA ALA A 123 -0.39 -14.02 20.61
C ALA A 123 0.08 -13.66 22.04
N GLY A 124 0.27 -12.37 22.31
CA GLY A 124 0.74 -11.89 23.61
C GLY A 124 2.26 -11.98 23.81
N ASN A 125 2.99 -12.61 22.89
CA ASN A 125 4.45 -12.67 22.92
C ASN A 125 5.07 -11.37 22.39
N LEU A 126 6.36 -11.18 22.67
CA LEU A 126 7.14 -10.08 22.10
C LEU A 126 7.61 -10.47 20.70
N ILE A 127 7.39 -9.57 19.75
CA ILE A 127 7.90 -9.70 18.39
C ILE A 127 8.73 -8.48 18.00
N LEU A 128 9.79 -8.72 17.23
CA LEU A 128 10.60 -7.69 16.61
C LEU A 128 9.92 -7.23 15.32
N VAL A 129 9.77 -5.92 15.16
CA VAL A 129 9.35 -5.31 13.90
C VAL A 129 10.45 -4.41 13.38
N ALA A 130 10.71 -4.50 12.09
CA ALA A 130 11.74 -3.74 11.41
C ALA A 130 11.13 -3.02 10.21
N TYR A 131 11.52 -1.75 10.04
CA TYR A 131 11.14 -0.92 8.92
C TYR A 131 12.36 -0.35 8.23
N THR A 132 12.25 -0.26 6.92
CA THR A 132 13.19 0.42 6.05
C THR A 132 12.41 0.95 4.85
N ALA A 133 12.90 2.01 4.23
CA ALA A 133 12.39 2.40 2.93
C ALA A 133 13.29 1.82 1.83
N GLY A 134 12.73 1.60 0.64
CA GLY A 134 13.52 1.17 -0.49
C GLY A 134 12.82 1.52 -1.79
N PHE A 135 13.58 1.54 -2.87
CA PHE A 135 13.04 1.85 -4.19
C PHE A 135 12.51 0.57 -4.85
N THR A 136 11.26 0.62 -5.29
CA THR A 136 10.65 -0.41 -6.12
C THR A 136 10.39 0.17 -7.51
N ALA A 137 10.66 -0.62 -8.55
CA ALA A 137 10.17 -0.30 -9.88
C ALA A 137 8.65 -0.50 -9.92
N ASP A 138 7.90 0.57 -10.18
CA ASP A 138 6.48 0.47 -10.46
C ASP A 138 6.24 -0.12 -11.84
N PHE A 139 5.03 -0.63 -12.07
CA PHE A 139 4.62 -1.24 -13.33
C PHE A 139 4.80 -0.34 -14.57
N ASN A 140 4.97 0.97 -14.39
CA ASN A 140 5.18 1.94 -15.46
C ASN A 140 6.67 2.32 -15.67
N GLY A 141 7.62 1.63 -15.02
CA GLY A 141 9.05 1.91 -15.11
C GLY A 141 9.54 3.12 -14.30
N SER A 142 8.65 3.78 -13.55
CA SER A 142 9.02 4.77 -12.54
C SER A 142 9.51 4.05 -11.28
N SER A 143 10.54 4.57 -10.61
CA SER A 143 10.87 4.13 -9.25
C SER A 143 10.02 4.89 -8.24
N SER A 144 9.41 4.18 -7.29
CA SER A 144 8.78 4.78 -6.12
C SER A 144 9.44 4.27 -4.85
N GLN A 145 9.49 5.13 -3.84
CA GLN A 145 9.96 4.74 -2.52
C GLN A 145 8.82 4.08 -1.76
N LYS A 146 9.02 2.83 -1.37
CA LYS A 146 8.05 2.04 -0.60
C LYS A 146 8.58 1.77 0.79
N LEU A 147 7.65 1.73 1.75
CA LEU A 147 7.94 1.32 3.10
C LEU A 147 7.92 -0.20 3.18
N TYR A 148 9.06 -0.80 3.47
CA TYR A 148 9.16 -2.22 3.78
C TYR A 148 9.05 -2.43 5.28
N ARG A 149 8.24 -3.42 5.66
CA ARG A 149 8.05 -3.84 7.03
C ARG A 149 8.27 -5.34 7.11
N ARG A 150 9.05 -5.79 8.09
CA ARG A 150 9.17 -7.20 8.46
C ARG A 150 8.81 -7.37 9.93
N ALA A 151 7.86 -8.26 10.19
CA ALA A 151 7.58 -8.74 11.54
C ALA A 151 8.21 -10.12 11.70
N PHE A 152 9.06 -10.27 12.71
CA PHE A 152 9.64 -11.56 13.06
C PHE A 152 8.66 -12.30 13.97
N SER A 153 8.59 -13.62 13.83
CA SER A 153 7.83 -14.46 14.76
C SER A 153 8.37 -14.34 16.19
N ALA A 154 7.60 -14.74 17.19
CA ALA A 154 8.07 -14.72 18.58
C ALA A 154 9.29 -15.64 18.77
N GLN A 155 9.30 -16.77 18.08
CA GLN A 155 10.42 -17.71 18.09
C GLN A 155 11.70 -17.09 17.50
N GLU A 156 11.62 -16.49 16.31
CA GLU A 156 12.77 -15.79 15.72
C GLU A 156 13.25 -14.63 16.60
N THR A 157 12.31 -13.86 17.14
CA THR A 157 12.60 -12.74 18.04
C THR A 157 13.36 -13.23 19.28
N PHE A 158 12.94 -14.34 19.88
CA PHE A 158 13.64 -14.96 21.01
C PHE A 158 15.08 -15.36 20.66
N TYR A 159 15.30 -16.00 19.51
CA TYR A 159 16.64 -16.37 19.07
C TYR A 159 17.54 -15.15 18.82
N LEU A 160 17.00 -14.08 18.20
CA LEU A 160 17.74 -12.85 17.96
C LEU A 160 18.11 -12.15 19.26
N LEU A 161 17.20 -12.12 20.24
CA LEU A 161 17.45 -11.59 21.57
C LEU A 161 18.49 -12.42 22.32
N GLN A 162 18.36 -13.74 22.33
CA GLN A 162 19.31 -14.64 22.98
C GLN A 162 20.71 -14.49 22.37
N ARG A 163 20.82 -14.42 21.05
CA ARG A 163 22.07 -14.17 20.33
C ARG A 163 22.67 -12.82 20.69
N ALA A 164 21.86 -11.76 20.77
CA ALA A 164 22.32 -10.44 21.16
C ALA A 164 22.85 -10.41 22.59
N ILE A 165 22.19 -11.13 23.52
CA ILE A 165 22.61 -11.25 24.92
C ILE A 165 23.91 -12.06 25.04
N GLN A 166 23.95 -13.25 24.44
CA GLN A 166 25.04 -14.20 24.67
C GLN A 166 26.32 -13.83 23.91
N SER A 167 26.19 -13.28 22.71
CA SER A 167 27.31 -13.07 21.79
C SER A 167 27.61 -11.59 21.53
N ASN A 168 26.91 -10.67 22.21
CA ASN A 168 27.02 -9.22 22.01
C ASN A 168 26.89 -8.79 20.53
N GLN A 169 26.04 -9.51 19.78
CA GLN A 169 25.78 -9.23 18.37
C GLN A 169 24.60 -8.27 18.20
N PRO A 170 24.54 -7.50 17.09
CA PRO A 170 23.37 -6.68 16.81
C PRO A 170 22.13 -7.56 16.61
N LEU A 171 20.96 -7.04 17.00
CA LEU A 171 19.67 -7.71 16.81
C LEU A 171 19.43 -8.04 15.33
N LEU A 172 19.77 -7.10 14.44
CA LEU A 172 19.67 -7.27 13.00
C LEU A 172 21.02 -6.98 12.35
N THR A 173 21.45 -7.91 11.50
CA THR A 173 22.67 -7.81 10.69
C THR A 173 22.42 -7.02 9.41
N GLU A 174 23.48 -6.61 8.71
CA GLU A 174 23.33 -5.92 7.42
C GLU A 174 22.60 -6.78 6.38
N THR A 175 22.85 -8.08 6.38
CA THR A 175 22.15 -9.05 5.53
C THR A 175 20.66 -9.13 5.83
N ASP A 176 20.25 -8.99 7.10
CA ASP A 176 18.83 -8.96 7.47
C ASP A 176 18.16 -7.72 6.88
N TRP A 177 18.83 -6.56 6.96
CA TRP A 177 18.32 -5.31 6.39
C TRP A 177 18.18 -5.37 4.87
N GLN A 178 19.18 -5.89 4.17
CA GLN A 178 19.12 -6.08 2.71
C GLN A 178 17.97 -7.01 2.30
N THR A 179 17.70 -8.06 3.09
CA THR A 179 16.58 -8.98 2.83
C THR A 179 15.23 -8.27 2.97
N ILE A 180 15.11 -7.37 3.95
CA ILE A 180 13.88 -6.57 4.17
C ILE A 180 13.71 -5.57 3.01
N GLU A 181 14.77 -4.90 2.59
CA GLU A 181 14.77 -3.92 1.48
C GLU A 181 14.39 -4.56 0.12
N GLN A 182 14.68 -5.85 -0.05
CA GLN A 182 14.28 -6.62 -1.24
C GLN A 182 12.85 -7.16 -1.16
N GLY A 183 12.11 -6.89 -0.08
CA GLY A 183 10.74 -7.39 0.11
C GLY A 183 10.65 -8.91 0.35
N LEU A 184 11.78 -9.58 0.57
CA LEU A 184 11.85 -11.03 0.79
C LEU A 184 11.53 -11.44 2.25
N GLY A 185 11.14 -10.47 3.09
CA GLY A 185 10.92 -10.65 4.52
C GLY A 185 9.56 -11.22 4.94
N GLY A 186 8.63 -11.47 4.00
CA GLY A 186 7.26 -11.88 4.29
C GLY A 186 6.41 -10.69 4.76
N ALA A 187 5.41 -10.33 3.94
CA ALA A 187 4.37 -9.41 4.36
C ALA A 187 3.32 -10.21 5.16
N GLU A 188 3.17 -9.90 6.45
CA GLU A 188 1.93 -10.20 7.19
C GLU A 188 1.00 -8.98 7.22
#